data_AF-A0A7C2KAY6-F1
#
_entry.id   AF-A0A7C2KAY6-F1
#
_cell.length_a   1.000
_cell.length_b   1.000
_cell.length_c   1.000
_cell.angle_alpha   90.00
_cell.angle_beta   90.00
_cell.angle_gamma   90.00
#
_symmetry.space_group_name_H-M   'P 1'
#
loop_
_entity.id
_entity.type
_entity.pdbx_description
1 polymer ?
#
loop_
_entity_poly.entity_id
_entity_poly.type
_entity_poly.pdbx_seq_one_letter_code
_entity_poly.pdbx_strand_id
1 'polypeptide(L)' 'MEISRAVVGEPGDACLICHRSLEDETAIRYLIGVQPVLLCGNDCLKIFLEDPELYLATTDPDDENTV' A
#
# COMPACT_ATOMS: atom_id res chain seq x y z
N MET A 1 10.03 12.21 -4.08
CA MET A 1 9.06 11.45 -3.26
C MET A 1 9.77 10.98 -2.02
N GLU A 2 9.23 11.30 -0.85
CA GLU A 2 9.66 10.70 0.41
C GLU A 2 8.83 9.45 0.66
N ILE A 3 9.48 8.35 1.03
CA ILE A 3 8.83 7.08 1.36
C ILE A 3 9.05 6.87 2.85
N SER A 4 7.96 6.88 3.62
CA SER A 4 8.01 6.65 5.06
C SER A 4 7.30 5.34 5.39
N ARG A 5 7.96 4.46 6.15
CA ARG A 5 7.35 3.24 6.68
C ARG A 5 6.39 3.63 7.80
N ALA A 6 5.09 3.53 7.55
CA ALA A 6 4.07 4.13 8.39
C ALA A 6 3.70 3.24 9.60
N VAL A 7 3.39 1.96 9.43
CA VAL A 7 3.04 1.07 10.56
C VAL A 7 2.95 -0.39 10.12
N VAL A 8 2.85 -1.30 11.09
CA VAL A 8 2.46 -2.71 10.91
C VAL A 8 0.93 -2.76 10.70
N GLY A 9 0.48 -3.30 9.57
CA GLY A 9 -0.95 -3.45 9.24
C GLY A 9 -1.69 -4.49 10.11
N GLU A 10 -3.02 -4.49 9.98
CA GLU A 10 -3.95 -5.31 10.74
C GLU A 10 -4.14 -6.69 10.05
N PRO A 11 -4.56 -7.75 10.78
CA PRO A 11 -4.83 -9.05 10.16
C PRO A 11 -5.91 -8.92 9.08
N GLY A 12 -5.62 -9.42 7.88
CA GLY A 12 -6.47 -9.31 6.69
C GLY A 12 -5.92 -8.37 5.62
N ASP A 13 -4.85 -7.63 5.91
CA ASP A 13 -4.12 -6.84 4.92
C ASP A 13 -3.37 -7.74 3.91
N ALA A 14 -3.40 -7.38 2.63
CA ALA A 14 -2.71 -8.08 1.55
C ALA A 14 -1.83 -7.12 0.74
N CYS A 15 -0.73 -7.63 0.18
CA CYS A 15 0.15 -6.84 -0.67
C CYS A 15 -0.58 -6.38 -1.94
N LEU A 16 -0.53 -5.09 -2.27
CA LEU A 16 -1.19 -4.55 -3.46
C LEU A 16 -0.65 -5.12 -4.78
N ILE A 17 0.63 -5.53 -4.79
CA ILE A 17 1.32 -6.00 -6.01
C ILE A 17 1.17 -7.50 -6.21
N CYS A 18 1.47 -8.29 -5.18
CA CYS A 18 1.51 -9.75 -5.30
C CYS A 18 0.30 -10.44 -4.66
N HIS A 19 -0.62 -9.69 -4.05
CA HIS A 19 -1.81 -10.18 -3.35
C HIS A 19 -1.53 -11.24 -2.26
N ARG A 20 -0.28 -11.31 -1.79
CA ARG A 20 0.09 -12.18 -0.68
C ARG A 20 -0.49 -11.62 0.62
N SER A 21 -1.11 -12.48 1.41
CA SER A 21 -1.58 -12.17 2.76
C SER A 21 -0.42 -11.74 3.64
N LEU A 22 -0.61 -10.64 4.37
CA LEU A 22 0.35 -10.09 5.32
C LEU A 22 -0.03 -10.44 6.78
N GLU A 23 -0.89 -11.44 6.96
CA GLU A 23 -1.37 -11.90 8.26
C GLU A 23 -0.25 -12.47 9.14
N ASP A 24 0.66 -13.25 8.54
CA ASP A 24 1.81 -13.85 9.23
C ASP A 24 3.07 -12.96 9.15
N GLU A 25 3.13 -12.07 8.16
CA GLU A 25 4.29 -11.23 7.87
C GLU A 25 3.93 -9.76 8.12
N THR A 26 4.43 -9.19 9.23
CA THR A 26 4.42 -7.75 9.58
C THR A 26 4.08 -6.83 8.40
N ALA A 27 2.78 -6.58 8.16
CA ALA A 27 2.32 -5.86 6.97
C ALA A 27 2.96 -4.47 6.91
N ILE A 28 3.74 -4.15 5.88
CA ILE A 28 4.41 -2.86 5.81
C ILE A 28 3.55 -1.88 5.03
N ARG A 29 3.00 -0.88 5.74
CA ARG A 29 2.36 0.28 5.12
C ARG A 29 3.45 1.28 4.71
N TYR A 30 3.59 1.53 3.41
CA TYR A 30 4.44 2.56 2.84
C TYR A 30 3.58 3.79 2.55
N LEU A 31 3.94 4.94 3.12
CA LEU A 31 3.33 6.20 2.75
C LEU A 31 4.05 6.75 1.52
N ILE A 32 3.36 6.85 0.40
CA ILE A 32 3.91 7.38 -0.86
C ILE A 32 3.14 8.65 -1.20
N GLY A 33 3.77 9.79 -0.92
CA GLY A 33 3.09 11.09 -0.95
C GLY A 33 2.10 11.22 0.20
N VAL A 34 0.81 11.16 -0.10
CA VAL A 34 -0.30 11.22 0.88
C VAL A 34 -1.12 9.94 0.96
N GLN A 35 -0.86 8.96 0.09
CA GLN A 35 -1.61 7.70 0.06
C GLN A 35 -0.83 6.60 0.79
N PRO A 36 -1.47 5.88 1.73
CA PRO A 36 -0.89 4.69 2.33
C PRO A 36 -1.03 3.50 1.39
N VAL A 37 0.08 2.82 1.10
CA VAL A 37 0.17 1.65 0.22
C VAL A 37 0.66 0.45 1.01
N LEU A 38 -0.02 -0.69 0.88
CA LEU A 38 0.32 -1.94 1.58
C LEU A 38 1.19 -2.83 0.70
N LEU A 39 2.42 -3.09 1.15
CA LEU A 39 3.38 -3.91 0.40
C LEU A 39 4.07 -4.91 1.34
N CYS A 40 4.32 -6.12 0.85
CA CYS A 40 4.99 -7.16 1.63
C CYS A 40 6.50 -6.91 1.80
N GLY A 41 7.09 -6.02 1.01
CA GLY A 41 8.52 -5.75 1.07
C GLY A 41 9.05 -4.92 -0.09
N ASN A 42 10.37 -4.87 -0.17
CA ASN A 42 11.09 -3.96 -1.05
C ASN A 42 10.99 -4.33 -2.53
N ASP A 43 10.82 -5.61 -2.86
CA ASP A 43 10.60 -6.06 -4.25
C ASP A 43 9.27 -5.56 -4.81
N CYS A 44 8.19 -5.67 -4.02
CA CYS A 44 6.90 -5.12 -4.40
C CYS A 44 6.93 -3.59 -4.44
N LEU A 45 7.69 -2.95 -3.54
CA LEU A 45 7.92 -1.50 -3.62
C LEU A 45 8.60 -1.09 -4.93
N LYS A 46 9.59 -1.84 -5.41
CA LYS A 46 10.24 -1.53 -6.70
C LYS A 46 9.25 -1.62 -7.86
N ILE A 47 8.45 -2.68 -7.92
CA ILE A 47 7.42 -2.85 -8.96
C ILE A 47 6.38 -1.72 -8.88
N PHE A 48 5.95 -1.37 -7.67
CA PHE A 48 5.06 -0.24 -7.46
C PHE A 48 5.68 1.08 -7.94
N LEU A 49 6.97 1.30 -7.70
CA LEU A 49 7.69 2.51 -8.12
C LEU A 49 7.96 2.57 -9.63
N GLU A 50 7.88 1.45 -10.36
CA GLU A 50 7.95 1.47 -11.82
C GLU A 50 6.73 2.16 -12.42
N ASP A 51 5.53 1.90 -11.88
CA ASP A 51 4.27 2.46 -12.41
C ASP A 51 3.25 2.71 -11.28
N PRO A 52 3.51 3.68 -10.38
CA PRO A 52 2.70 3.88 -9.18
C PRO A 52 1.28 4.36 -9.51
N GLU A 53 1.09 5.09 -10.60
CA GLU A 53 -0.21 5.63 -11.03
C GLU A 53 -1.21 4.51 -11.35
N LEU A 54 -0.74 3.40 -11.95
CA LEU A 54 -1.56 2.22 -12.25
C LEU A 54 -2.20 1.64 -10.99
N TYR A 55 -1.42 1.58 -9.90
CA TYR A 55 -1.84 0.96 -8.64
C TYR A 55 -2.58 1.95 -7.73
N LEU A 56 -2.21 3.24 -7.74
CA LEU A 56 -2.90 4.27 -6.97
C LEU A 56 -4.33 4.52 -7.49
N ALA A 57 -4.56 4.47 -8.81
CA ALA A 57 -5.89 4.61 -9.40
C ALA A 57 -6.89 3.51 -8.97
N THR A 58 -6.38 2.35 -8.54
CA THR A 58 -7.21 1.30 -7.95
C THR A 58 -7.44 1.46 -6.46
N THR A 59 -6.70 2.36 -5.79
CA THR A 59 -6.75 2.52 -4.33
C THR A 59 -7.56 3.74 -3.90
N ASP A 60 -8.18 4.49 -4.81
CA ASP A 60 -9.04 5.64 -4.50
C ASP A 60 -10.04 5.31 -3.38
N PRO A 61 -9.86 5.88 -2.18
CA PRO A 61 -10.92 6.05 -1.22
C PRO A 61 -11.43 7.49 -1.39
N ASP A 62 -12.00 7.82 -2.55
CA ASP A 62 -12.77 9.07 -2.66
C ASP A 62 -14.11 8.81 -1.95
N ASP A 63 -14.14 9.25 -0.70
CA ASP A 63 -15.25 9.93 -0.05
C ASP A 63 -16.61 9.88 -0.79
N GLU A 64 -17.57 9.13 -0.24
CA GLU A 64 -18.95 9.61 -0.18
C GLU A 64 -19.47 9.34 1.23
N ASN A 65 -19.25 10.27 2.17
CA ASN A 65 -20.34 10.73 3.04
C ASN A 65 -20.04 12.08 3.72
N THR A 66 -19.86 13.12 2.90
CA THR A 66 -20.29 14.47 3.29
C THR A 66 -21.72 14.67 2.79
N VAL A 67 -22.71 14.58 3.69
CA VAL A 67 -23.81 15.56 3.95
C VAL A 67 -24.72 15.07 5.09
#